data_AF-A0A2E5RX93-F1
#
_entry.id   AF-A0A2E5RX93-F1
#
_cell.length_a   1.000
_cell.length_b   1.000
_cell.length_c   1.000
_cell.angle_alpha   90.00
_cell.angle_beta   90.00
_cell.angle_gamma   90.00
#
_symmetry.space_group_name_H-M   'P 1'
#
loop_
_entity.id
_entity.type
_entity.pdbx_description
1 polymer ?
#
loop_
_entity_poly.entity_id
_entity_poly.type
_entity_poly.pdbx_seq_one_letter_code
_entity_poly.pdbx_strand_id
1 'polypeptide(L)'
;MRPRFARTAVPGLCLILILSCNGGSMVGERSLKKENEQLKVSQFHFDAFQPIEKKVYEYAELPGLFESMRVASDGYCEFIHNRKPFRKDVATRLISEEYLPQFWRDRFWGSFHNLLSGCWNFYIMNDVRPFDDFRLIRDLYPEATKHCYSVGLMQPYIMHKILQCQDLNFLDVDWRIHYAHFQFEQMFREDRFRTPDSAHQAIQDLHLGWIAFSPTPVRPRHDVSPATLCRLNQQECMDHLQKYQTNRAKLESITWNLSALHNADFRAHAGMPVIYLSNAIEELYTSRQQFDQLLGKVAASIGPEGRALFAYHAAGTDEIGLYLLTRAPARDSDADQSAGQSQTNYPDYSIETVCRDRYHRANTGQLLEYTTYFEKISVTAAPRDCKSLINKISE
;
A
#
# COMPACT_ATOMS: atom_id res chain seq x y z
N MET A 1 -89.03 -16.71 -32.12
CA MET A 1 -88.14 -17.79 -32.61
C MET A 1 -86.93 -17.89 -31.67
N ARG A 2 -86.72 -19.05 -31.03
CA ARG A 2 -85.48 -19.44 -30.34
C ARG A 2 -84.55 -20.13 -31.37
N PRO A 3 -83.20 -20.13 -31.25
CA PRO A 3 -82.41 -20.78 -30.16
C PRO A 3 -81.25 -19.92 -29.59
N ARG A 4 -80.86 -20.01 -28.29
CA ARG A 4 -79.79 -20.85 -27.65
C ARG A 4 -78.41 -20.71 -28.32
N PHE A 5 -77.30 -20.34 -27.66
CA PHE A 5 -76.59 -20.91 -26.48
C PHE A 5 -75.77 -19.80 -25.76
N ALA A 6 -75.78 -19.65 -24.43
CA ALA A 6 -74.86 -20.24 -23.41
C ALA A 6 -73.39 -19.76 -23.54
N ARG A 7 -72.66 -19.24 -22.54
CA ARG A 7 -72.57 -19.51 -21.09
C ARG A 7 -71.81 -18.38 -20.34
N THR A 8 -72.15 -18.18 -19.06
CA THR A 8 -71.31 -17.91 -17.84
C THR A 8 -70.31 -16.73 -17.82
N ALA A 9 -70.00 -16.03 -16.71
CA ALA A 9 -70.52 -15.83 -15.35
C ALA A 9 -69.68 -14.63 -14.78
N VAL A 10 -70.31 -13.56 -14.28
CA VAL A 10 -70.37 -13.08 -12.87
C VAL A 10 -69.04 -12.58 -12.24
N PRO A 11 -69.05 -11.43 -11.53
CA PRO A 11 -67.89 -10.57 -11.29
C PRO A 11 -67.25 -10.79 -9.92
N GLY A 12 -65.96 -10.51 -9.79
CA GLY A 12 -65.21 -10.63 -8.54
C GLY A 12 -64.38 -9.40 -8.24
N LEU A 13 -64.76 -8.71 -7.16
CA LEU A 13 -64.02 -7.67 -6.43
C LEU A 13 -62.50 -7.89 -6.47
N CYS A 14 -61.75 -6.89 -6.95
CA CYS A 14 -60.33 -6.78 -6.67
C CYS A 14 -60.13 -6.36 -5.21
N LEU A 15 -59.69 -7.32 -4.40
CA LEU A 15 -59.15 -7.13 -3.07
C LEU A 15 -57.81 -6.38 -3.20
N ILE A 16 -57.73 -5.15 -2.67
CA ILE A 16 -56.46 -4.42 -2.51
C ILE A 16 -55.74 -5.04 -1.29
N LEU A 17 -54.77 -5.90 -1.56
CA LEU A 17 -53.78 -6.35 -0.57
C LEU A 17 -52.69 -5.28 -0.44
N ILE A 18 -52.69 -4.57 0.69
CA ILE A 18 -51.59 -3.72 1.12
C ILE A 18 -50.49 -4.64 1.69
N LEU A 19 -49.50 -4.97 0.86
CA LEU A 19 -48.24 -5.58 1.28
C LEU A 19 -47.10 -4.97 0.46
N SER A 20 -46.43 -3.98 1.04
CA SER A 20 -45.08 -3.56 0.67
C SER A 20 -44.47 -2.92 1.93
N CYS A 21 -43.85 -3.73 2.79
CA CYS A 21 -42.40 -4.01 2.78
C CYS A 21 -41.57 -2.74 2.89
N ASN A 22 -41.06 -2.55 4.11
CA ASN A 22 -39.94 -1.70 4.50
C ASN A 22 -39.04 -1.31 3.33
N GLY A 23 -39.08 -0.03 2.98
CA GLY A 23 -38.03 0.61 2.20
C GLY A 23 -36.73 0.53 2.98
N GLY A 24 -35.96 -0.54 2.75
CA GLY A 24 -34.54 -0.50 3.02
C GLY A 24 -33.98 0.68 2.24
N SER A 25 -33.45 1.66 2.97
CA SER A 25 -32.61 2.69 2.38
C SER A 25 -31.63 2.00 1.45
N MET A 26 -31.70 2.32 0.16
CA MET A 26 -30.59 2.07 -0.74
C MET A 26 -29.40 2.78 -0.13
N VAL A 27 -28.47 1.99 0.43
CA VAL A 27 -27.15 2.44 0.80
C VAL A 27 -26.57 3.02 -0.47
N GLY A 28 -26.44 4.34 -0.53
CA GLY A 28 -25.87 5.03 -1.69
C GLY A 28 -24.56 4.36 -2.04
N GLU A 29 -24.42 3.95 -3.29
CA GLU A 29 -23.18 3.39 -3.84
C GLU A 29 -22.03 4.32 -3.45
N ARG A 30 -21.20 3.89 -2.49
CA ARG A 30 -19.98 4.61 -2.12
C ARG A 30 -19.03 4.45 -3.31
N SER A 31 -19.02 5.45 -4.19
CA SER A 31 -18.11 5.52 -5.32
C SER A 31 -16.88 6.34 -4.95
N LEU A 32 -15.67 5.82 -5.18
CA LEU A 32 -14.42 6.57 -5.01
C LEU A 32 -14.46 7.90 -5.80
N LYS A 33 -14.34 9.03 -5.09
CA LYS A 33 -14.34 10.37 -5.67
C LYS A 33 -12.96 11.01 -5.62
N LYS A 34 -12.68 11.98 -6.50
CA LYS A 34 -11.36 12.65 -6.59
C LYS A 34 -10.98 13.36 -5.29
N GLU A 35 -11.94 13.95 -4.61
CA GLU A 35 -11.79 14.60 -3.31
C GLU A 35 -11.40 13.63 -2.17
N ASN A 36 -11.50 12.32 -2.40
CA ASN A 36 -11.07 11.31 -1.45
C ASN A 36 -9.69 10.73 -1.80
N GLU A 37 -8.96 11.37 -2.73
CA GLU A 37 -7.64 10.95 -3.18
C GLU A 37 -6.63 12.04 -2.90
N GLN A 38 -5.64 11.73 -2.06
CA GLN A 38 -4.69 12.73 -1.54
C GLN A 38 -3.29 12.15 -1.38
N LEU A 39 -2.28 12.98 -1.61
CA LEU A 39 -0.91 12.71 -1.20
C LEU A 39 -0.64 13.39 0.13
N LYS A 40 -0.21 12.63 1.12
CA LYS A 40 0.31 13.11 2.40
C LYS A 40 1.82 12.97 2.41
N VAL A 41 2.47 14.03 2.85
CA VAL A 41 3.92 14.13 2.87
C VAL A 41 4.39 14.27 4.31
N SER A 42 5.36 13.44 4.71
CA SER A 42 5.93 13.53 6.05
C SER A 42 6.73 14.84 6.22
N GLN A 43 6.93 15.24 7.48
CA GLN A 43 7.73 16.42 7.82
C GLN A 43 9.12 16.36 7.17
N PHE A 44 9.80 15.21 7.24
CA PHE A 44 11.10 15.02 6.61
C PHE A 44 11.09 15.35 5.12
N HIS A 45 10.13 14.81 4.35
CA HIS A 45 10.09 15.05 2.90
C HIS A 45 9.76 16.50 2.57
N PHE A 46 8.86 17.11 3.36
CA PHE A 46 8.52 18.52 3.24
C PHE A 46 9.75 19.43 3.48
N ASP A 47 10.57 19.13 4.48
CA ASP A 47 11.78 19.93 4.77
C ASP A 47 12.93 19.64 3.79
N ALA A 48 13.04 18.39 3.32
CA ALA A 48 14.15 17.94 2.50
C ALA A 48 14.01 18.31 1.01
N PHE A 49 12.79 18.34 0.45
CA PHE A 49 12.58 18.49 -0.99
C PHE A 49 12.00 19.85 -1.38
N GLN A 50 12.74 20.60 -2.19
CA GLN A 50 12.37 21.95 -2.63
C GLN A 50 11.04 22.04 -3.39
N PRO A 51 10.66 21.10 -4.27
CA PRO A 51 9.37 21.20 -4.96
C PRO A 51 8.15 20.89 -4.08
N ILE A 52 8.36 20.44 -2.84
CA ILE A 52 7.27 20.14 -1.89
C ILE A 52 6.96 21.38 -1.06
N GLU A 53 5.79 21.96 -1.30
CA GLU A 53 5.30 23.21 -0.70
C GLU A 53 4.19 22.97 0.33
N LYS A 54 3.61 21.76 0.37
CA LYS A 54 2.52 21.38 1.28
C LYS A 54 2.73 19.99 1.85
N LYS A 55 2.10 19.72 2.99
CA LYS A 55 2.05 18.38 3.59
C LYS A 55 0.89 17.53 3.09
N VAL A 56 -0.11 18.15 2.48
CA VAL A 56 -1.27 17.48 1.91
C VAL A 56 -1.54 18.11 0.55
N TYR A 57 -1.64 17.27 -0.48
CA TYR A 57 -2.01 17.64 -1.83
C TYR A 57 -3.26 16.90 -2.24
N GLU A 58 -4.23 17.63 -2.77
CA GLU A 58 -5.42 17.08 -3.38
C GLU A 58 -5.09 16.50 -4.76
N TYR A 59 -5.91 15.55 -5.25
CA TYR A 59 -5.69 14.90 -6.54
C TYR A 59 -5.39 15.85 -7.71
N ALA A 60 -6.09 17.00 -7.75
CA ALA A 60 -5.94 17.99 -8.83
C ALA A 60 -4.56 18.67 -8.86
N GLU A 61 -3.84 18.68 -7.75
CA GLU A 61 -2.52 19.31 -7.59
C GLU A 61 -1.36 18.35 -7.94
N LEU A 62 -1.62 17.04 -7.88
CA LEU A 62 -0.61 16.00 -8.09
C LEU A 62 0.11 16.05 -9.44
N PRO A 63 -0.55 16.32 -10.60
CA PRO A 63 0.16 16.42 -11.87
C PRO A 63 1.29 17.46 -11.84
N GLY A 64 1.00 18.65 -11.30
CA GLY A 64 1.97 19.75 -11.24
C GLY A 64 3.12 19.47 -10.27
N LEU A 65 2.80 18.87 -9.11
CA LEU A 65 3.80 18.46 -8.13
C LEU A 65 4.76 17.42 -8.71
N PHE A 66 4.23 16.32 -9.25
CA PHE A 66 5.07 15.22 -9.74
C PHE A 66 5.92 15.63 -10.95
N GLU A 67 5.40 16.49 -11.83
CA GLU A 67 6.21 17.04 -12.91
C GLU A 67 7.36 17.92 -12.39
N SER A 68 7.08 18.77 -11.39
CA SER A 68 8.11 19.61 -10.76
C SER A 68 9.19 18.76 -10.07
N MET A 69 8.78 17.74 -9.32
CA MET A 69 9.70 16.75 -8.71
C MET A 69 10.54 16.02 -9.76
N ARG A 70 9.92 15.59 -10.86
CA ARG A 70 10.60 14.90 -11.97
C ARG A 70 11.66 15.76 -12.63
N VAL A 71 11.32 17.00 -13.00
CA VAL A 71 12.27 17.92 -13.65
C VAL A 71 13.44 18.25 -12.72
N ALA A 72 13.18 18.49 -11.44
CA ALA A 72 14.23 18.74 -10.44
C ALA A 72 15.13 17.51 -10.24
N SER A 73 14.53 16.32 -10.16
CA SER A 73 15.24 15.07 -9.90
C SER A 73 16.01 14.54 -11.09
N ASP A 74 15.50 14.59 -12.32
CA ASP A 74 16.18 14.03 -13.50
C ASP A 74 17.59 14.63 -13.68
N GLY A 75 17.74 15.95 -13.52
CA GLY A 75 19.05 16.59 -13.58
C GLY A 75 20.00 16.15 -12.45
N TYR A 76 19.47 15.93 -11.24
CA TYR A 76 20.24 15.41 -10.11
C TYR A 76 20.64 13.93 -10.30
N CYS A 77 19.74 13.10 -10.83
CA CYS A 77 19.99 11.69 -11.08
C CYS A 77 20.97 11.46 -12.24
N GLU A 78 20.89 12.24 -13.32
CA GLU A 78 21.92 12.25 -14.36
C GLU A 78 23.30 12.56 -13.78
N PHE A 79 23.35 13.51 -12.85
CA PHE A 79 24.57 13.92 -12.18
C PHE A 79 25.15 12.78 -11.30
N ILE A 80 24.31 12.03 -10.59
CA ILE A 80 24.71 10.84 -9.81
C ILE A 80 25.17 9.71 -10.71
N HIS A 81 24.35 9.29 -11.68
CA HIS A 81 24.58 8.08 -12.48
C HIS A 81 25.63 8.27 -13.56
N ASN A 82 25.75 9.46 -14.15
CA ASN A 82 26.80 9.77 -15.11
C ASN A 82 28.10 10.27 -14.44
N ARG A 83 28.21 10.14 -13.10
CA ARG A 83 29.42 10.39 -12.30
C ARG A 83 30.11 11.74 -12.59
N LYS A 84 29.34 12.81 -12.75
CA LYS A 84 29.88 14.16 -12.97
C LYS A 84 30.41 14.79 -11.66
N PRO A 85 31.26 15.84 -11.70
CA PRO A 85 31.70 16.58 -10.51
C PRO A 85 30.56 17.36 -9.86
N PHE A 86 30.56 17.46 -8.52
CA PHE A 86 29.44 18.04 -7.76
C PHE A 86 29.06 19.46 -8.17
N ARG A 87 27.76 19.66 -8.36
CA ARG A 87 27.13 20.91 -8.74
C ARG A 87 26.05 21.24 -7.71
N LYS A 88 26.38 22.11 -6.75
CA LYS A 88 25.46 22.55 -5.69
C LYS A 88 24.17 23.08 -6.30
N ASP A 89 24.26 23.90 -7.34
CA ASP A 89 23.13 24.52 -8.04
C ASP A 89 22.18 23.54 -8.74
N VAL A 90 22.63 22.32 -9.05
CA VAL A 90 21.78 21.25 -9.57
C VAL A 90 21.10 20.52 -8.41
N ALA A 91 21.87 20.19 -7.37
CA ALA A 91 21.34 19.50 -6.20
C ALA A 91 20.31 20.35 -5.43
N THR A 92 20.52 21.67 -5.32
CA THR A 92 19.60 22.59 -4.63
C THR A 92 18.28 22.84 -5.36
N ARG A 93 18.10 22.32 -6.58
CA ARG A 93 16.78 22.35 -7.24
C ARG A 93 15.86 21.28 -6.70
N LEU A 94 16.43 20.18 -6.21
CA LEU A 94 15.69 19.06 -5.64
C LEU A 94 15.74 19.09 -4.12
N ILE A 95 16.93 19.22 -3.54
CA ILE A 95 17.20 19.03 -2.10
C ILE A 95 17.48 20.37 -1.44
N SER A 96 16.86 20.65 -0.30
CA SER A 96 17.12 21.86 0.47
C SER A 96 18.59 21.95 0.93
N GLU A 97 19.11 23.18 1.05
CA GLU A 97 20.54 23.37 1.39
C GLU A 97 20.93 22.72 2.73
N GLU A 98 20.01 22.73 3.71
CA GLU A 98 20.20 22.13 5.02
C GLU A 98 20.43 20.61 4.96
N TYR A 99 19.76 19.93 4.04
CA TYR A 99 19.80 18.47 3.91
C TYR A 99 20.90 17.99 2.94
N LEU A 100 21.45 18.88 2.10
CA LEU A 100 22.52 18.53 1.17
C LEU A 100 23.72 17.80 1.78
N PRO A 101 24.26 18.18 2.97
CA PRO A 101 25.39 17.47 3.55
C PRO A 101 25.08 16.00 3.85
N GLN A 102 23.84 15.66 4.19
CA GLN A 102 23.41 14.29 4.48
C GLN A 102 23.38 13.45 3.20
N PHE A 103 22.73 13.97 2.15
CA PHE A 103 22.69 13.32 0.83
C PHE A 103 24.08 13.25 0.15
N TRP A 104 25.00 14.15 0.53
CA TRP A 104 26.36 14.20 -0.01
C TRP A 104 27.33 13.25 0.71
N ARG A 105 27.37 13.26 2.05
CA ARG A 105 28.35 12.48 2.83
C ARG A 105 28.20 10.97 2.61
N ASP A 106 26.98 10.53 2.31
CA ASP A 106 26.65 9.13 2.09
C ASP A 106 26.82 8.67 0.63
N ARG A 107 27.41 9.51 -0.24
CA ARG A 107 27.71 9.16 -1.64
C ARG A 107 28.52 7.89 -1.82
N PHE A 108 29.30 7.49 -0.82
CA PHE A 108 30.13 6.29 -0.87
C PHE A 108 29.40 5.04 -0.36
N TRP A 109 28.28 5.18 0.34
CA TRP A 109 27.54 4.08 0.96
C TRP A 109 26.05 4.42 1.12
N GLY A 110 25.18 3.88 0.26
CA GLY A 110 23.76 3.74 0.58
C GLY A 110 22.80 3.89 -0.59
N SER A 111 22.20 2.78 -1.03
CA SER A 111 21.03 2.75 -1.92
C SER A 111 19.87 3.64 -1.46
N PHE A 112 19.78 3.96 -0.15
CA PHE A 112 18.66 4.67 0.45
C PHE A 112 18.55 6.15 0.03
N HIS A 113 19.65 6.92 -0.06
CA HIS A 113 19.58 8.32 -0.53
C HIS A 113 19.20 8.43 -2.00
N ASN A 114 19.70 7.48 -2.81
CA ASN A 114 19.32 7.40 -4.22
C ASN A 114 17.84 7.02 -4.37
N LEU A 115 17.32 6.16 -3.50
CA LEU A 115 15.89 5.85 -3.41
C LEU A 115 15.07 7.09 -3.05
N LEU A 116 15.42 7.78 -1.95
CA LEU A 116 14.70 9.00 -1.50
C LEU A 116 14.67 10.09 -2.57
N SER A 117 15.78 10.30 -3.28
CA SER A 117 15.87 11.32 -4.34
C SER A 117 15.19 10.92 -5.65
N GLY A 118 14.65 9.69 -5.75
CA GLY A 118 14.04 9.15 -6.96
C GLY A 118 15.06 8.75 -8.03
N CYS A 119 16.33 8.60 -7.66
CA CYS A 119 17.40 8.22 -8.58
C CYS A 119 17.64 6.71 -8.62
N TRP A 120 16.97 5.91 -7.80
CA TRP A 120 17.15 4.45 -7.80
C TRP A 120 15.89 3.78 -7.27
N ASN A 121 15.02 3.34 -8.18
CA ASN A 121 13.64 2.97 -7.82
C ASN A 121 13.34 1.50 -8.11
N PHE A 122 12.57 0.84 -7.24
CA PHE A 122 12.20 -0.57 -7.35
C PHE A 122 10.75 -0.72 -7.82
N TYR A 123 10.53 -0.77 -9.12
CA TYR A 123 9.17 -0.93 -9.70
C TYR A 123 8.73 -2.39 -9.84
N ILE A 124 9.65 -3.33 -9.75
CA ILE A 124 9.39 -4.75 -9.97
C ILE A 124 8.73 -5.36 -8.73
N MET A 125 7.63 -6.08 -8.92
CA MET A 125 7.07 -6.97 -7.90
C MET A 125 8.05 -8.10 -7.60
N ASN A 126 8.82 -7.95 -6.53
CA ASN A 126 9.84 -8.91 -6.12
C ASN A 126 9.32 -9.98 -5.16
N ASP A 127 8.11 -9.81 -4.64
CA ASP A 127 7.44 -10.82 -3.83
C ASP A 127 7.03 -11.99 -4.73
N VAL A 128 7.43 -13.22 -4.40
CA VAL A 128 7.24 -14.36 -5.31
C VAL A 128 5.78 -14.82 -5.33
N ARG A 129 5.05 -14.68 -4.21
CA ARG A 129 3.64 -15.13 -4.08
C ARG A 129 2.72 -14.18 -3.29
N PRO A 130 2.67 -12.88 -3.61
CA PRO A 130 1.80 -11.94 -2.89
C PRO A 130 0.31 -12.33 -3.00
N PHE A 131 -0.10 -13.01 -4.08
CA PHE A 131 -1.48 -13.49 -4.23
C PHE A 131 -1.87 -14.50 -3.15
N ASP A 132 -0.99 -15.44 -2.83
CA ASP A 132 -1.24 -16.48 -1.83
C ASP A 132 -1.23 -15.88 -0.43
N ASP A 133 -0.33 -14.93 -0.18
CA ASP A 133 -0.30 -14.13 1.05
C ASP A 133 -1.65 -13.47 1.32
N PHE A 134 -2.20 -12.76 0.33
CA PHE A 134 -3.48 -12.08 0.49
C PHE A 134 -4.66 -13.06 0.59
N ARG A 135 -4.62 -14.21 -0.11
CA ARG A 135 -5.65 -15.26 0.03
C ARG A 135 -5.66 -15.82 1.45
N LEU A 136 -4.48 -16.13 1.99
CA LEU A 136 -4.34 -16.56 3.38
C LEU A 136 -4.94 -15.54 4.35
N ILE A 137 -4.63 -14.25 4.18
CA ILE A 137 -5.17 -13.18 5.03
C ILE A 137 -6.70 -13.09 4.92
N ARG A 138 -7.25 -13.18 3.70
CA ARG A 138 -8.69 -13.18 3.46
C ARG A 138 -9.36 -14.32 4.22
N ASP A 139 -8.79 -15.52 4.17
CA ASP A 139 -9.40 -16.73 4.72
C ASP A 139 -9.25 -16.82 6.25
N LEU A 140 -8.18 -16.25 6.80
CA LEU A 140 -8.02 -16.10 8.26
C LEU A 140 -8.94 -15.04 8.86
N TYR A 141 -9.30 -14.00 8.09
CA TYR A 141 -10.09 -12.87 8.56
C TYR A 141 -11.20 -12.48 7.56
N PRO A 142 -12.14 -13.39 7.22
CA PRO A 142 -13.12 -13.16 6.16
C PRO A 142 -14.10 -12.03 6.51
N GLU A 143 -14.56 -11.97 7.76
CA GLU A 143 -15.59 -11.03 8.23
C GLU A 143 -15.04 -9.62 8.56
N ALA A 144 -13.71 -9.45 8.58
CA ALA A 144 -13.12 -8.17 8.91
C ALA A 144 -13.28 -7.17 7.76
N THR A 145 -13.80 -5.99 8.05
CA THR A 145 -13.65 -4.81 7.19
C THR A 145 -12.19 -4.36 7.23
N LYS A 146 -11.52 -4.24 6.08
CA LYS A 146 -10.07 -4.06 5.99
C LYS A 146 -9.70 -2.67 5.48
N HIS A 147 -8.82 -1.99 6.20
CA HIS A 147 -8.15 -0.76 5.78
C HIS A 147 -6.73 -1.13 5.37
N CYS A 148 -6.40 -0.99 4.09
CA CYS A 148 -5.24 -1.66 3.54
C CYS A 148 -4.08 -0.68 3.33
N TYR A 149 -2.91 -1.08 3.80
CA TYR A 149 -1.67 -0.34 3.71
C TYR A 149 -0.63 -1.25 3.06
N SER A 150 0.05 -0.78 2.02
CA SER A 150 1.08 -1.58 1.35
C SER A 150 2.23 -0.72 0.87
N VAL A 151 3.43 -1.26 1.03
CA VAL A 151 4.62 -0.82 0.27
C VAL A 151 4.63 -1.45 -1.12
N GLY A 152 5.42 -0.89 -2.03
CA GLY A 152 5.64 -1.42 -3.37
C GLY A 152 4.56 -1.02 -4.39
N LEU A 153 4.93 -1.11 -5.67
CA LEU A 153 4.11 -0.60 -6.76
C LEU A 153 2.87 -1.47 -7.06
N MET A 154 3.00 -2.79 -7.03
CA MET A 154 1.96 -3.70 -7.54
C MET A 154 1.04 -4.26 -6.45
N GLN A 155 1.61 -4.45 -5.27
CA GLN A 155 1.02 -5.11 -4.11
C GLN A 155 -0.33 -4.49 -3.68
N PRO A 156 -0.50 -3.16 -3.59
CA PRO A 156 -1.77 -2.58 -3.14
C PRO A 156 -2.95 -2.89 -4.08
N TYR A 157 -2.73 -2.95 -5.40
CA TYR A 157 -3.78 -3.26 -6.37
C TYR A 157 -4.25 -4.71 -6.23
N ILE A 158 -3.30 -5.64 -6.06
CA ILE A 158 -3.57 -7.05 -5.82
C ILE A 158 -4.27 -7.23 -4.47
N MET A 159 -3.78 -6.52 -3.44
CA MET A 159 -4.31 -6.51 -2.09
C MET A 159 -5.78 -6.09 -2.07
N HIS A 160 -6.15 -4.95 -2.66
CA HIS A 160 -7.56 -4.55 -2.74
C HIS A 160 -8.41 -5.59 -3.46
N LYS A 161 -7.89 -6.17 -4.54
CA LYS A 161 -8.67 -7.14 -5.30
C LYS A 161 -9.00 -8.41 -4.49
N ILE A 162 -8.07 -8.87 -3.66
CA ILE A 162 -8.25 -10.11 -2.87
C ILE A 162 -8.94 -9.83 -1.54
N LEU A 163 -8.52 -8.77 -0.85
CA LEU A 163 -8.98 -8.44 0.51
C LEU A 163 -10.24 -7.58 0.55
N GLN A 164 -10.66 -7.00 -0.59
CA GLN A 164 -11.80 -6.10 -0.71
C GLN A 164 -11.71 -4.92 0.26
N CYS A 165 -10.57 -4.23 0.23
CA CYS A 165 -10.27 -3.13 1.13
C CYS A 165 -11.30 -1.99 1.03
N GLN A 166 -11.64 -1.37 2.16
CA GLN A 166 -12.47 -0.17 2.22
C GLN A 166 -11.72 1.07 1.71
N ASP A 167 -10.44 1.17 2.05
CA ASP A 167 -9.51 2.17 1.52
C ASP A 167 -8.14 1.55 1.22
N LEU A 168 -7.40 2.25 0.36
CA LEU A 168 -6.03 1.92 -0.02
C LEU A 168 -5.07 3.02 0.40
N ASN A 169 -4.00 2.61 1.08
CA ASN A 169 -2.94 3.49 1.54
C ASN A 169 -1.61 3.01 0.96
N PHE A 170 -1.06 3.76 0.02
CA PHE A 170 0.25 3.50 -0.55
C PHE A 170 1.32 4.04 0.40
N LEU A 171 2.26 3.19 0.82
CA LEU A 171 3.34 3.56 1.73
C LEU A 171 4.67 3.50 0.98
N ASP A 172 5.35 4.63 0.80
CA ASP A 172 6.72 4.61 0.27
C ASP A 172 7.48 5.88 0.65
N VAL A 173 8.80 5.75 0.80
CA VAL A 173 9.72 6.89 0.95
C VAL A 173 10.14 7.44 -0.41
N ASP A 174 10.01 6.63 -1.46
CA ASP A 174 10.38 6.99 -2.82
C ASP A 174 9.20 7.73 -3.50
N TRP A 175 9.38 9.02 -3.74
CA TRP A 175 8.37 9.83 -4.41
C TRP A 175 8.11 9.37 -5.85
N ARG A 176 9.04 8.67 -6.52
CA ARG A 176 8.81 8.12 -7.86
C ARG A 176 7.95 6.88 -7.86
N ILE A 177 7.90 6.12 -6.77
CA ILE A 177 6.91 5.05 -6.61
C ILE A 177 5.51 5.67 -6.49
N HIS A 178 5.36 6.75 -5.71
CA HIS A 178 4.11 7.50 -5.66
C HIS A 178 3.73 8.11 -7.01
N TYR A 179 4.69 8.63 -7.78
CA TYR A 179 4.43 9.10 -9.14
C TYR A 179 3.96 7.97 -10.06
N ALA A 180 4.54 6.76 -9.94
CA ALA A 180 4.08 5.60 -10.69
C ALA A 180 2.65 5.19 -10.29
N HIS A 181 2.33 5.17 -8.99
CA HIS A 181 0.96 4.92 -8.53
C HIS A 181 -0.03 5.97 -9.06
N PHE A 182 0.37 7.24 -9.09
CA PHE A 182 -0.46 8.31 -9.64
C PHE A 182 -0.75 8.10 -11.13
N GLN A 183 0.26 7.72 -11.92
CA GLN A 183 0.08 7.37 -13.34
C GLN A 183 -0.87 6.19 -13.52
N PHE A 184 -0.72 5.12 -12.71
CA PHE A 184 -1.66 3.99 -12.70
C PHE A 184 -3.09 4.44 -12.41
N GLU A 185 -3.29 5.24 -11.35
CA GLU A 185 -4.60 5.73 -10.94
C GLU A 185 -5.24 6.65 -12.00
N GLN A 186 -4.46 7.47 -12.71
CA GLN A 186 -4.93 8.19 -13.90
C GLN A 186 -5.41 7.23 -14.99
N MET A 187 -4.60 6.23 -15.33
CA MET A 187 -4.94 5.26 -16.36
C MET A 187 -6.18 4.42 -16.00
N PHE A 188 -6.39 4.09 -14.72
CA PHE A 188 -7.62 3.44 -14.26
C PHE A 188 -8.83 4.36 -14.42
N ARG A 189 -8.71 5.66 -14.15
CA ARG A 189 -9.81 6.62 -14.40
C ARG A 189 -10.12 6.79 -15.88
N GLU A 190 -9.14 6.56 -16.74
CA GLU A 190 -9.27 6.58 -18.20
C GLU A 190 -9.74 5.23 -18.78
N ASP A 191 -10.15 4.28 -17.93
CA ASP A 191 -10.60 2.92 -18.30
C ASP A 191 -9.58 2.12 -19.13
N ARG A 192 -8.28 2.40 -18.97
CA ARG A 192 -7.23 1.83 -19.81
C ARG A 192 -6.87 0.38 -19.46
N PHE A 193 -7.35 -0.16 -18.34
CA PHE A 193 -7.15 -1.56 -17.94
C PHE A 193 -8.37 -2.44 -18.22
N ARG A 194 -9.27 -2.03 -19.12
CA ARG A 194 -10.52 -2.77 -19.40
C ARG A 194 -10.31 -4.06 -20.19
N THR A 195 -9.32 -4.12 -21.09
CA THR A 195 -9.01 -5.31 -21.90
C THR A 195 -7.52 -5.66 -21.78
N PRO A 196 -7.12 -6.90 -22.13
CA PRO A 196 -5.71 -7.26 -22.17
C PRO A 196 -4.86 -6.31 -23.02
N ASP A 197 -5.29 -6.01 -24.25
CA ASP A 197 -4.52 -5.15 -25.16
C ASP A 197 -4.38 -3.72 -24.63
N SER A 198 -5.47 -3.14 -24.11
CA SER A 198 -5.43 -1.79 -23.54
C SER A 198 -4.54 -1.74 -22.29
N ALA A 199 -4.56 -2.79 -21.46
CA ALA A 199 -3.73 -2.89 -20.27
C ALA A 199 -2.23 -2.99 -20.62
N HIS A 200 -1.87 -3.74 -21.68
CA HIS A 200 -0.50 -3.79 -22.18
C HIS A 200 -0.02 -2.41 -22.66
N GLN A 201 -0.85 -1.72 -23.45
CA GLN A 201 -0.58 -0.36 -23.91
C GLN A 201 -0.44 0.62 -22.74
N ALA A 202 -1.30 0.52 -21.73
CA ALA A 202 -1.23 1.34 -20.51
C ALA A 202 0.12 1.18 -19.80
N ILE A 203 0.58 -0.06 -19.63
CA ILE A 203 1.89 -0.33 -19.01
C ILE A 203 3.04 0.27 -19.82
N GLN A 204 2.99 0.17 -21.15
CA GLN A 204 4.03 0.73 -22.03
C GLN A 204 4.10 2.26 -21.96
N ASP A 205 2.99 2.93 -21.67
CA ASP A 205 2.91 4.38 -21.57
C ASP A 205 3.40 4.92 -20.22
N LEU A 206 3.67 4.06 -19.24
CA LEU A 206 4.20 4.48 -17.94
C LEU A 206 5.56 5.15 -18.09
N HIS A 207 5.69 6.34 -17.51
CA HIS A 207 6.95 7.04 -17.41
C HIS A 207 7.72 6.55 -16.18
N LEU A 208 8.42 5.42 -16.33
CA LEU A 208 9.29 4.87 -15.29
C LEU A 208 10.75 5.12 -15.65
N GLY A 209 11.49 5.67 -14.70
CA GLY A 209 12.86 6.12 -14.86
C GLY A 209 13.72 5.68 -13.68
N TRP A 210 15.03 5.68 -13.89
CA TRP A 210 16.01 5.43 -12.84
C TRP A 210 15.84 4.07 -12.13
N ILE A 211 15.55 3.05 -12.92
CA ILE A 211 15.16 1.73 -12.42
C ILE A 211 16.36 1.00 -11.79
N ALA A 212 16.16 0.50 -10.58
CA ALA A 212 17.08 -0.41 -9.91
C ALA A 212 17.43 -1.61 -10.80
N PHE A 213 18.71 -1.97 -10.88
CA PHE A 213 19.20 -3.12 -11.65
C PHE A 213 18.94 -3.06 -13.17
N SER A 214 18.60 -1.88 -13.72
CA SER A 214 18.66 -1.67 -15.17
C SER A 214 20.08 -1.86 -15.69
N PRO A 215 20.27 -2.32 -16.96
CA PRO A 215 21.55 -2.19 -17.65
C PRO A 215 22.09 -0.77 -17.53
N THR A 216 23.38 -0.64 -17.27
CA THR A 216 24.06 0.66 -17.23
C THR A 216 24.25 1.20 -18.66
N PRO A 217 24.07 2.51 -18.89
CA PRO A 217 23.69 3.53 -17.92
C PRO A 217 22.20 3.47 -17.57
N VAL A 218 21.88 3.72 -16.30
CA VAL A 218 20.52 3.94 -15.80
C VAL A 218 19.94 5.19 -16.50
N ARG A 219 18.67 5.16 -16.92
CA ARG A 219 18.08 6.18 -17.80
C ARG A 219 16.90 6.92 -17.15
N PRO A 220 16.62 8.17 -17.55
CA PRO A 220 15.44 8.91 -17.08
C PRO A 220 14.11 8.29 -17.53
N ARG A 221 14.13 7.45 -18.56
CA ARG A 221 12.96 6.69 -19.05
C ARG A 221 13.39 5.30 -19.50
N HIS A 222 12.56 4.31 -19.20
CA HIS A 222 12.70 2.93 -19.61
C HIS A 222 11.47 2.47 -20.37
N ASP A 223 11.69 1.53 -21.30
CA ASP A 223 10.59 0.79 -21.92
C ASP A 223 10.04 -0.20 -20.88
N VAL A 224 8.77 -0.05 -20.56
CA VAL A 224 8.10 -0.85 -19.53
C VAL A 224 7.25 -1.92 -20.20
N SER A 225 7.26 -3.12 -19.64
CA SER A 225 6.42 -4.24 -20.07
C SER A 225 5.78 -4.89 -18.84
N PRO A 226 4.74 -5.73 -19.01
CA PRO A 226 4.24 -6.55 -17.92
C PRO A 226 5.33 -7.38 -17.24
N ALA A 227 6.34 -7.84 -17.98
CA ALA A 227 7.48 -8.56 -17.40
C ALA A 227 8.30 -7.68 -16.44
N THR A 228 8.42 -6.39 -16.72
CA THR A 228 9.10 -5.41 -15.85
C THR A 228 8.36 -5.23 -14.53
N LEU A 229 7.02 -5.23 -14.54
CA LEU A 229 6.22 -4.91 -13.34
C LEU A 229 5.81 -6.15 -12.55
N CYS A 230 5.35 -7.20 -13.24
CA CYS A 230 4.72 -8.38 -12.66
C CYS A 230 5.67 -9.58 -12.46
N ARG A 231 6.86 -9.54 -13.07
CA ARG A 231 7.93 -10.56 -12.99
C ARG A 231 7.46 -12.01 -13.19
N LEU A 232 7.19 -12.75 -12.12
CA LEU A 232 7.02 -14.22 -12.12
C LEU A 232 5.60 -14.66 -12.49
N ASN A 233 4.56 -13.93 -12.06
CA ASN A 233 3.15 -14.31 -12.27
C ASN A 233 2.45 -13.28 -13.15
N GLN A 234 2.97 -13.07 -14.36
CA GLN A 234 2.51 -11.99 -15.26
C GLN A 234 1.01 -12.07 -15.56
N GLN A 235 0.51 -13.25 -15.92
CA GLN A 235 -0.92 -13.41 -16.25
C GLN A 235 -1.80 -13.05 -15.06
N GLU A 236 -1.52 -13.62 -13.89
CA GLU A 236 -2.31 -13.36 -12.68
C GLU A 236 -2.23 -11.89 -12.27
N CYS A 237 -1.04 -11.30 -12.30
CA CYS A 237 -0.84 -9.86 -12.05
C CYS A 237 -1.68 -8.98 -12.98
N MET A 238 -1.65 -9.26 -14.29
CA MET A 238 -2.44 -8.53 -15.29
C MET A 238 -3.94 -8.72 -15.07
N ASP A 239 -4.39 -9.94 -14.74
CA ASP A 239 -5.79 -10.21 -14.40
C ASP A 239 -6.22 -9.42 -13.16
N HIS A 240 -5.35 -9.28 -12.15
CA HIS A 240 -5.62 -8.51 -10.96
C HIS A 240 -5.72 -7.01 -11.25
N LEU A 241 -4.88 -6.46 -12.13
CA LEU A 241 -5.00 -5.07 -12.59
C LEU A 241 -6.33 -4.82 -13.34
N GLN A 242 -6.72 -5.74 -14.23
CA GLN A 242 -8.01 -5.64 -14.93
C GLN A 242 -9.20 -5.76 -13.96
N LYS A 243 -9.10 -6.63 -12.95
CA LYS A 243 -10.14 -6.74 -11.92
C LYS A 243 -10.11 -5.55 -10.96
N TYR A 244 -8.99 -4.86 -10.79
CA TYR A 244 -8.93 -3.60 -10.05
C TYR A 244 -9.70 -2.51 -10.78
N GLN A 245 -9.55 -2.36 -12.11
CA GLN A 245 -10.33 -1.43 -12.94
C GLN A 245 -11.83 -1.46 -12.61
N THR A 246 -12.40 -2.66 -12.45
CA THR A 246 -13.84 -2.83 -12.22
C THR A 246 -14.25 -2.63 -10.76
N ASN A 247 -13.36 -2.86 -9.79
CA ASN A 247 -13.69 -2.80 -8.37
C ASN A 247 -13.19 -1.54 -7.66
N ARG A 248 -12.30 -0.77 -8.30
CA ARG A 248 -11.75 0.50 -7.81
C ARG A 248 -12.84 1.45 -7.30
N ALA A 249 -13.98 1.51 -7.99
CA ALA A 249 -15.08 2.37 -7.59
C ALA A 249 -15.62 2.07 -6.19
N LYS A 250 -15.43 0.86 -5.65
CA LYS A 250 -15.89 0.45 -4.31
C LYS A 250 -15.02 0.98 -3.17
N LEU A 251 -13.85 1.55 -3.48
CA LEU A 251 -13.00 2.20 -2.50
C LEU A 251 -13.66 3.49 -2.00
N GLU A 252 -13.47 3.78 -0.72
CA GLU A 252 -13.89 5.05 -0.14
C GLU A 252 -12.85 6.13 -0.34
N SER A 253 -11.57 5.77 -0.25
CA SER A 253 -10.45 6.69 -0.41
C SER A 253 -9.18 6.00 -0.87
N ILE A 254 -8.28 6.80 -1.42
CA ILE A 254 -6.89 6.43 -1.72
C ILE A 254 -5.98 7.48 -1.09
N THR A 255 -4.99 7.04 -0.30
CA THR A 255 -3.98 7.94 0.25
C THR A 255 -2.59 7.49 -0.15
N TRP A 256 -1.84 8.37 -0.80
CA TRP A 256 -0.39 8.19 -0.98
C TRP A 256 0.33 8.78 0.23
N ASN A 257 1.11 7.99 0.96
CA ASN A 257 1.90 8.46 2.09
C ASN A 257 3.38 8.49 1.70
N LEU A 258 3.86 9.65 1.25
CA LEU A 258 5.27 9.92 1.01
C LEU A 258 5.99 10.09 2.35
N SER A 259 6.46 8.97 2.89
CA SER A 259 6.93 8.87 4.26
C SER A 259 7.68 7.57 4.50
N ALA A 260 8.59 7.59 5.48
CA ALA A 260 9.04 6.35 6.11
C ALA A 260 7.89 5.70 6.89
N LEU A 261 7.89 4.38 7.05
CA LEU A 261 6.78 3.64 7.67
C LEU A 261 6.32 4.24 9.00
N HIS A 262 7.25 4.56 9.89
CA HIS A 262 6.98 5.13 11.21
C HIS A 262 6.42 6.56 11.17
N ASN A 263 6.50 7.24 10.03
CA ASN A 263 5.99 8.59 9.79
C ASN A 263 4.68 8.61 8.99
N ALA A 264 4.24 7.47 8.45
CA ALA A 264 2.98 7.36 7.73
C ALA A 264 1.78 7.73 8.63
N ASP A 265 0.70 8.17 8.00
CA ASP A 265 -0.55 8.48 8.68
C ASP A 265 -1.44 7.23 8.74
N PHE A 266 -1.69 6.75 9.96
CA PHE A 266 -2.61 5.65 10.25
C PHE A 266 -3.87 6.25 10.87
N ARG A 267 -4.89 6.49 10.05
CA ARG A 267 -6.15 7.12 10.48
C ARG A 267 -6.95 6.19 11.37
N ALA A 268 -7.61 6.76 12.37
CA ALA A 268 -8.52 6.00 13.23
C ALA A 268 -9.71 5.44 12.44
N HIS A 269 -10.05 4.17 12.65
CA HIS A 269 -11.16 3.52 11.95
C HIS A 269 -11.76 2.34 12.73
N ALA A 270 -12.98 1.93 12.37
CA ALA A 270 -13.70 0.83 13.03
C ALA A 270 -13.34 -0.57 12.51
N GLY A 271 -12.61 -0.68 11.39
CA GLY A 271 -12.15 -1.95 10.82
C GLY A 271 -10.76 -2.37 11.28
N MET A 272 -10.24 -3.43 10.66
CA MET A 272 -8.90 -3.94 10.88
C MET A 272 -7.92 -3.32 9.88
N PRO A 273 -6.85 -2.63 10.32
CA PRO A 273 -5.77 -2.25 9.42
C PRO A 273 -5.01 -3.52 9.03
N VAL A 274 -4.75 -3.68 7.74
CA VAL A 274 -3.88 -4.73 7.20
C VAL A 274 -2.69 -4.03 6.55
N ILE A 275 -1.50 -4.24 7.09
CA ILE A 275 -0.27 -3.58 6.67
C ILE A 275 0.65 -4.63 6.03
N TYR A 276 0.85 -4.54 4.71
CA TYR A 276 1.74 -5.41 3.95
C TYR A 276 3.10 -4.74 3.74
N LEU A 277 4.15 -5.40 4.22
CA LEU A 277 5.52 -4.89 4.29
C LEU A 277 6.47 -5.87 3.57
N SER A 278 7.01 -5.48 2.42
CA SER A 278 8.05 -6.23 1.70
C SER A 278 9.41 -5.58 1.96
N ASN A 279 10.31 -6.27 2.69
CA ASN A 279 11.65 -5.82 3.11
C ASN A 279 11.77 -4.46 3.83
N ALA A 280 10.65 -3.78 4.10
CA ALA A 280 10.68 -2.39 4.56
C ALA A 280 11.02 -2.22 6.06
N ILE A 281 10.94 -3.29 6.85
CA ILE A 281 11.23 -3.30 8.30
C ILE A 281 12.59 -3.91 8.66
N GLU A 282 13.40 -4.25 7.65
CA GLU A 282 14.76 -4.71 7.91
C GLU A 282 15.60 -3.61 8.58
N GLU A 283 16.58 -4.01 9.38
CA GLU A 283 17.41 -3.09 10.19
C GLU A 283 18.17 -2.07 9.32
N LEU A 284 18.31 -2.33 8.01
CA LEU A 284 18.88 -1.42 7.03
C LEU A 284 18.01 -0.17 6.79
N TYR A 285 16.68 -0.31 6.88
CA TYR A 285 15.73 0.75 6.54
C TYR A 285 14.97 1.30 7.74
N THR A 286 14.77 0.46 8.76
CA THR A 286 13.98 0.79 9.93
C THR A 286 14.79 0.45 11.18
N SER A 287 15.03 1.44 12.03
CA SER A 287 15.65 1.21 13.34
C SER A 287 14.62 0.63 14.32
N ARG A 288 15.10 0.07 15.44
CA ARG A 288 14.20 -0.41 16.50
C ARG A 288 13.23 0.66 17.01
N GLN A 289 13.72 1.89 17.23
CA GLN A 289 12.89 3.01 17.69
C GLN A 289 11.81 3.36 16.66
N GLN A 290 12.15 3.35 15.37
CA GLN A 290 11.20 3.61 14.29
C GLN A 290 10.15 2.49 14.21
N PHE A 291 10.56 1.24 14.39
CA PHE A 291 9.63 0.11 14.45
C PHE A 291 8.65 0.24 15.63
N ASP A 292 9.13 0.58 16.84
CA ASP A 292 8.26 0.80 18.00
C ASP A 292 7.28 1.98 17.76
N GLN A 293 7.73 3.05 17.09
CA GLN A 293 6.85 4.17 16.69
C GLN A 293 5.78 3.73 15.68
N LEU A 294 6.12 2.90 14.70
CA LEU A 294 5.17 2.34 13.74
C LEU A 294 4.06 1.55 14.47
N LEU A 295 4.45 0.63 15.36
CA LEU A 295 3.49 -0.18 16.10
C LEU A 295 2.59 0.69 17.00
N GLY A 296 3.17 1.66 17.69
CA GLY A 296 2.42 2.59 18.54
C GLY A 296 1.39 3.41 17.77
N LYS A 297 1.73 3.90 16.57
CA LYS A 297 0.77 4.61 15.69
C LYS A 297 -0.36 3.72 15.21
N VAL A 298 -0.06 2.49 14.79
CA VAL A 298 -1.07 1.52 14.38
C VAL A 298 -1.96 1.13 15.56
N ALA A 299 -1.40 0.95 16.75
CA ALA A 299 -2.18 0.70 17.95
C ALA A 299 -3.09 1.89 18.30
N ALA A 300 -2.63 3.13 18.10
CA ALA A 300 -3.44 4.33 18.30
C ALA A 300 -4.57 4.49 17.25
N SER A 301 -4.41 3.91 16.06
CA SER A 301 -5.41 3.99 14.98
C SER A 301 -6.57 3.00 15.13
N ILE A 302 -6.50 2.07 16.07
CA ILE A 302 -7.56 1.08 16.32
C ILE A 302 -8.20 1.31 17.69
N GLY A 303 -9.49 1.00 17.82
CA GLY A 303 -10.20 1.08 19.09
C GLY A 303 -9.62 0.12 20.16
N PRO A 304 -9.95 0.31 21.45
CA PRO A 304 -9.61 -0.64 22.51
C PRO A 304 -10.03 -2.06 22.12
N GLU A 305 -9.16 -3.05 22.38
CA GLU A 305 -9.33 -4.46 21.96
C GLU A 305 -9.40 -4.67 20.43
N GLY A 306 -9.27 -3.60 19.66
CA GLY A 306 -9.14 -3.63 18.21
C GLY A 306 -7.87 -4.35 17.78
N ARG A 307 -7.91 -4.84 16.54
CA ARG A 307 -6.84 -5.65 15.97
C ARG A 307 -6.29 -5.01 14.72
N ALA A 308 -5.00 -5.20 14.49
CA ALA A 308 -4.30 -4.90 13.24
C ALA A 308 -3.42 -6.06 12.81
N LEU A 309 -3.33 -6.30 11.52
CA LEU A 309 -2.53 -7.37 10.96
C LEU A 309 -1.34 -6.79 10.20
N PHE A 310 -0.14 -7.17 10.59
CA PHE A 310 1.06 -6.96 9.81
C PHE A 310 1.38 -8.24 9.04
N ALA A 311 1.56 -8.09 7.73
CA ALA A 311 2.06 -9.14 6.85
C ALA A 311 3.45 -8.73 6.38
N TYR A 312 4.48 -9.46 6.80
CA TYR A 312 5.85 -9.25 6.35
C TYR A 312 6.21 -10.29 5.30
N HIS A 313 6.64 -9.84 4.13
CA HIS A 313 7.13 -10.70 3.06
C HIS A 313 8.64 -10.50 2.89
N ALA A 314 9.40 -11.59 2.85
CA ALA A 314 10.82 -11.55 2.53
C ALA A 314 11.00 -11.46 1.01
N ALA A 315 11.42 -10.30 0.50
CA ALA A 315 11.42 -10.06 -0.93
C ALA A 315 12.40 -10.99 -1.67
N GLY A 316 11.97 -11.45 -2.84
CA GLY A 316 12.71 -12.42 -3.64
C GLY A 316 12.52 -13.87 -3.18
N THR A 317 11.75 -14.12 -2.12
CA THR A 317 11.40 -15.47 -1.65
C THR A 317 9.89 -15.68 -1.62
N ASP A 318 9.44 -16.86 -1.23
CA ASP A 318 8.03 -17.22 -1.03
C ASP A 318 7.64 -17.21 0.46
N GLU A 319 8.41 -16.50 1.31
CA GLU A 319 8.32 -16.58 2.77
C GLU A 319 7.57 -15.38 3.33
N ILE A 320 6.59 -15.68 4.18
CA ILE A 320 5.74 -14.68 4.83
C ILE A 320 5.64 -14.94 6.34
N GLY A 321 5.42 -13.88 7.11
CA GLY A 321 4.88 -13.98 8.46
C GLY A 321 3.74 -13.01 8.69
N LEU A 322 2.80 -13.48 9.50
CA LEU A 322 1.60 -12.75 9.89
C LEU A 322 1.64 -12.47 11.38
N TYR A 323 1.54 -11.19 11.74
CA TYR A 323 1.63 -10.72 13.12
C TYR A 323 0.39 -9.91 13.46
N LEU A 324 -0.35 -10.36 14.47
CA LEU A 324 -1.56 -9.72 14.96
C LEU A 324 -1.19 -8.79 16.12
N LEU A 325 -1.37 -7.49 15.90
CA LEU A 325 -1.35 -6.49 16.95
C LEU A 325 -2.75 -6.41 17.57
N THR A 326 -2.85 -6.54 18.88
CA THR A 326 -4.10 -6.29 19.63
C THR A 326 -3.88 -5.15 20.62
N ARG A 327 -4.67 -4.09 20.50
CA ARG A 327 -4.64 -2.99 21.47
C ARG A 327 -5.22 -3.46 22.80
N ALA A 328 -4.60 -3.08 23.91
CA ALA A 328 -5.14 -3.37 25.24
C ALA A 328 -6.52 -2.70 25.45
N PRO A 329 -7.34 -3.20 26.39
CA PRO A 329 -8.53 -2.49 26.84
C PRO A 329 -8.20 -1.06 27.30
N ALA A 330 -9.18 -0.16 27.20
CA ALA A 330 -9.03 1.20 27.71
C ALA A 330 -8.73 1.17 29.21
N ARG A 331 -7.77 1.96 29.67
CA ARG A 331 -7.56 2.15 31.11
C ARG A 331 -8.61 3.15 31.60
N ASP A 332 -9.16 2.94 32.80
CA ASP A 332 -10.12 3.89 33.42
C ASP A 332 -9.56 5.33 33.55
N SER A 333 -8.23 5.49 33.41
CA SER A 333 -7.48 6.75 33.48
C SER A 333 -7.14 7.39 32.12
N ASP A 334 -7.62 6.88 30.99
CA ASP A 334 -7.37 7.51 29.67
C ASP A 334 -8.07 8.89 29.52
N ALA A 335 -8.87 9.28 30.52
CA ALA A 335 -9.47 10.61 30.65
C ALA A 335 -8.54 11.66 31.31
N ASP A 336 -7.40 11.27 31.89
CA ASP A 336 -6.61 12.18 32.73
C ASP A 336 -5.09 11.92 32.61
N GLN A 337 -4.53 12.22 31.44
CA GLN A 337 -3.07 12.26 31.26
C GLN A 337 -2.58 13.70 31.21
N SER A 338 -2.37 14.26 32.39
CA SER A 338 -1.46 15.40 32.58
C SER A 338 -0.33 15.01 33.54
N ALA A 339 0.89 15.37 33.14
CA ALA A 339 2.13 15.38 33.91
C ALA A 339 2.81 14.02 34.24
N GLY A 340 3.83 13.72 33.43
CA GLY A 340 5.14 13.42 34.00
C GLY A 340 5.52 11.96 34.16
N GLN A 341 5.75 11.25 33.06
CA GLN A 341 6.75 10.19 32.98
C GLN A 341 7.09 9.91 31.51
N SER A 342 8.35 9.61 31.23
CA SER A 342 8.89 9.25 29.91
C SER A 342 8.30 7.92 29.43
N GLN A 343 7.04 7.94 28.99
CA GLN A 343 6.33 6.83 28.38
C GLN A 343 5.97 7.24 26.96
N THR A 344 6.21 6.35 26.01
CA THR A 344 5.73 6.51 24.64
C THR A 344 4.24 6.89 24.66
N ASN A 345 3.84 7.97 23.99
CA ASN A 345 2.45 8.48 23.93
C ASN A 345 1.46 7.54 23.21
N TYR A 346 1.72 6.23 23.19
CA TYR A 346 0.95 5.24 22.46
C TYR A 346 0.26 4.28 23.43
N PRO A 347 -0.93 3.76 23.08
CA PRO A 347 -1.63 2.80 23.92
C PRO A 347 -0.84 1.49 24.03
N ASP A 348 -1.04 0.77 25.12
CA ASP A 348 -0.49 -0.58 25.27
C ASP A 348 -1.07 -1.52 24.20
N TYR A 349 -0.25 -2.48 23.77
CA TYR A 349 -0.63 -3.52 22.83
C TYR A 349 0.17 -4.79 23.05
N SER A 350 -0.32 -5.91 22.52
CA SER A 350 0.43 -7.16 22.37
C SER A 350 0.58 -7.53 20.91
N ILE A 351 1.66 -8.25 20.58
CA ILE A 351 1.88 -8.83 19.25
C ILE A 351 1.85 -10.35 19.38
N GLU A 352 1.03 -11.01 18.56
CA GLU A 352 1.00 -12.46 18.39
C GLU A 352 1.48 -12.82 16.99
N THR A 353 2.36 -13.82 16.86
CA THR A 353 2.70 -14.40 15.56
C THR A 353 1.66 -15.46 15.19
N VAL A 354 0.84 -15.19 14.18
CA VAL A 354 -0.24 -16.08 13.69
C VAL A 354 0.34 -17.27 12.91
N CYS A 355 1.31 -16.97 12.06
CA CYS A 355 2.18 -17.94 11.38
C CYS A 355 3.46 -17.23 10.93
N ARG A 356 4.53 -17.98 10.69
CA ARG A 356 5.78 -17.44 10.16
C ARG A 356 6.59 -18.52 9.47
N ASP A 357 6.97 -18.29 8.22
CA ASP A 357 7.99 -19.09 7.56
C ASP A 357 9.40 -18.68 8.01
N ARG A 358 10.41 -19.52 7.76
CA ARG A 358 11.81 -19.13 8.01
C ARG A 358 12.27 -18.19 6.90
N TYR A 359 12.62 -16.95 7.26
CA TYR A 359 13.07 -15.94 6.28
C TYR A 359 14.51 -16.14 5.88
N HIS A 360 14.79 -16.11 4.58
CA HIS A 360 16.15 -16.19 4.04
C HIS A 360 16.50 -14.95 3.22
N ARG A 361 17.75 -14.50 3.33
CA ARG A 361 18.23 -13.37 2.51
C ARG A 361 18.45 -13.83 1.06
N ALA A 362 17.68 -13.26 0.14
CA ALA A 362 17.79 -13.59 -1.29
C ALA A 362 19.15 -13.22 -1.92
N ASN A 363 19.87 -12.24 -1.36
CA ASN A 363 21.01 -11.58 -2.04
C ASN A 363 22.41 -12.02 -1.56
N THR A 364 22.53 -13.01 -0.66
CA THR A 364 23.84 -13.39 -0.10
C THR A 364 24.51 -14.58 -0.79
N GLY A 365 23.87 -15.21 -1.79
CA GLY A 365 24.36 -16.46 -2.41
C GLY A 365 24.39 -17.68 -1.46
N GLN A 366 24.14 -17.45 -0.17
CA GLN A 366 23.89 -18.42 0.90
C GLN A 366 22.52 -18.11 1.49
N LEU A 367 21.71 -19.14 1.74
CA LEU A 367 20.43 -19.03 2.45
C LEU A 367 20.70 -18.80 3.94
N LEU A 368 21.02 -17.55 4.31
CA LEU A 368 21.16 -17.16 5.71
C LEU A 368 19.79 -16.79 6.26
N GLU A 369 19.35 -17.55 7.26
CA GLU A 369 18.12 -17.26 7.99
C GLU A 369 18.25 -15.95 8.78
N TYR A 370 17.17 -15.17 8.85
CA TYR A 370 17.11 -13.97 9.67
C TYR A 370 15.78 -13.79 10.38
N THR A 371 15.77 -12.89 11.36
CA THR A 371 14.56 -12.46 12.07
C THR A 371 14.39 -10.95 11.92
N THR A 372 13.14 -10.51 12.04
CA THR A 372 12.73 -9.12 12.08
C THR A 372 12.57 -8.64 13.53
N TYR A 373 12.15 -7.40 13.73
CA TYR A 373 11.81 -6.92 15.07
C TYR A 373 10.57 -7.58 15.67
N PHE A 374 9.67 -8.13 14.86
CA PHE A 374 8.46 -8.81 15.37
C PHE A 374 8.82 -10.02 16.24
N GLU A 375 9.80 -10.83 15.85
CA GLU A 375 10.23 -12.01 16.62
C GLU A 375 10.74 -11.65 18.02
N LYS A 376 11.27 -10.43 18.19
CA LYS A 376 11.82 -9.96 19.45
C LYS A 376 10.74 -9.52 20.45
N ILE A 377 9.50 -9.32 20.00
CA ILE A 377 8.41 -8.77 20.82
C ILE A 377 7.14 -9.62 20.82
N SER A 378 7.03 -10.60 19.93
CA SER A 378 5.88 -11.48 19.85
C SER A 378 5.77 -12.33 21.11
N VAL A 379 4.53 -12.54 21.58
CA VAL A 379 4.23 -13.44 22.70
C VAL A 379 4.19 -14.91 22.28
N THR A 380 4.20 -15.20 20.98
CA THR A 380 4.16 -16.57 20.46
C THR A 380 5.54 -17.20 20.45
N ALA A 381 5.80 -18.16 21.35
CA ALA A 381 7.11 -18.81 21.45
C ALA A 381 7.45 -19.73 20.26
N ALA A 382 6.47 -20.42 19.69
CA ALA A 382 6.66 -21.38 18.60
C ALA A 382 5.57 -21.21 17.54
N PRO A 383 5.72 -20.25 16.60
CA PRO A 383 4.74 -20.06 15.54
C PRO A 383 4.76 -21.26 14.56
N ARG A 384 3.59 -21.56 14.01
CA ARG A 384 3.44 -22.51 12.89
C ARG A 384 3.89 -21.87 11.57
N ASP A 385 4.30 -22.69 10.60
CA ASP A 385 4.68 -22.23 9.26
C ASP A 385 3.45 -21.74 8.46
N CYS A 386 3.58 -20.62 7.75
CA CYS A 386 2.49 -20.08 6.93
C CYS A 386 2.21 -20.97 5.71
N LYS A 387 3.24 -21.59 5.12
CA LYS A 387 3.08 -22.56 4.02
C LYS A 387 2.11 -23.69 4.36
N SER A 388 2.11 -24.14 5.62
CA SER A 388 1.18 -25.19 6.09
C SER A 388 -0.29 -24.75 6.07
N LEU A 389 -0.55 -23.45 6.28
CA LEU A 389 -1.91 -22.88 6.24
C LEU A 389 -2.36 -22.65 4.81
N ILE A 390 -1.47 -22.15 3.95
CA ILE A 390 -1.75 -21.92 2.53
C ILE A 390 -2.16 -23.22 1.83
N ASN A 391 -1.44 -24.32 2.11
CA ASN A 391 -1.77 -25.63 1.52
C ASN A 391 -3.17 -26.13 1.95
N LYS A 392 -3.54 -25.96 3.22
CA LYS A 392 -4.86 -26.37 3.73
C LYS A 392 -6.02 -25.57 3.15
N ILE A 393 -5.76 -24.34 2.71
CA ILE A 393 -6.75 -23.48 2.07
C ILE A 393 -6.94 -23.86 0.60
N SER A 394 -5.94 -24.47 -0.02
CA SER A 394 -5.92 -24.82 -1.43
C SER A 394 -6.55 -26.21 -1.72
N GLU A 395 -6.80 -26.99 -0.67
CA GLU A 395 -7.56 -28.25 -0.67
C GLU A 395 -9.05 -27.99 -0.40
#